data_AF-A0A2S9YRB1-F1
#
_entry.id   AF-A0A2S9YRB1-F1
#
_cell.length_a   1.000
_cell.length_b   1.000
_cell.length_c   1.000
_cell.angle_alpha   90.00
_cell.angle_beta   90.00
_cell.angle_gamma   90.00
#
_symmetry.space_group_name_H-M   'P 1'
#
loop_
_entity.id
_entity.type
_entity.pdbx_description
1 polymer ?
#
loop_
_entity_poly.entity_id
_entity_poly.type
_entity_poly.pdbx_seq_one_letter_code
_entity_poly.pdbx_strand_id
1 'polypeptide(L)'
;MTVTAGDAHTPAGDLLEQVAALKHDLGKYVAWTSANLDDAVWDGPVAEELITALRADLLETRKHGDRREAAWEIWQAHEAALPRPLEPELQAVGSAVAQLERVGEALLSGDRETVARERASIRAAQQDIRLQLRNLHRRLLRDRD
;
A
#
# COMPACT_ATOMS: atom_id res chain seq x y z
N MET A 1 -11.60 38.88 -25.87
CA MET A 1 -10.41 38.13 -25.42
C MET A 1 -10.53 38.06 -23.91
N THR A 2 -11.18 37.02 -23.41
CA THR A 2 -11.52 36.88 -21.99
C THR A 2 -11.07 35.48 -21.60
N VAL A 3 -9.88 35.39 -21.02
CA VAL A 3 -9.39 34.16 -20.41
C VAL A 3 -10.10 34.07 -19.07
N THR A 4 -11.10 33.20 -18.99
CA THR A 4 -11.77 32.83 -17.74
C THR A 4 -10.74 32.19 -16.81
N ALA A 5 -10.76 32.66 -15.55
CA ALA A 5 -9.94 32.23 -14.45
C ALA A 5 -9.85 30.70 -14.40
N GLY A 6 -8.62 30.17 -14.49
CA GLY A 6 -8.35 28.78 -14.15
C GLY A 6 -8.66 28.56 -12.68
N ASP A 7 -9.45 27.53 -12.39
CA ASP A 7 -9.67 27.03 -11.04
C ASP A 7 -8.34 26.97 -10.30
N ALA A 8 -8.26 27.70 -9.19
CA ALA A 8 -7.13 27.62 -8.28
C ALA A 8 -7.20 26.26 -7.57
N HIS A 9 -6.70 25.21 -8.24
CA HIS A 9 -6.50 23.89 -7.64
C HIS A 9 -5.57 24.10 -6.44
N THR A 10 -6.14 24.06 -5.25
CA THR A 10 -5.36 24.30 -4.04
C THR A 10 -4.52 23.03 -3.80
N PRO A 11 -3.21 23.14 -3.55
CA PRO A 11 -2.34 21.96 -3.37
C PRO A 11 -2.85 20.94 -2.35
N ALA A 12 -3.61 21.40 -1.34
CA ALA A 12 -4.22 20.55 -0.33
C ALA A 12 -5.44 19.74 -0.84
N GLY A 13 -6.24 20.29 -1.76
CA GLY A 13 -7.33 19.56 -2.41
C GLY A 13 -6.81 18.44 -3.30
N ASP A 14 -5.72 18.73 -4.00
CA ASP A 14 -4.98 17.75 -4.82
C ASP A 14 -4.42 16.60 -3.96
N LEU A 15 -3.77 16.93 -2.83
CA LEU A 15 -3.19 15.91 -1.95
C LEU A 15 -4.25 15.02 -1.28
N LEU A 16 -5.39 15.59 -0.84
CA LEU A 16 -6.47 14.80 -0.25
C LEU A 16 -7.01 13.76 -1.25
N GLU A 17 -7.23 14.16 -2.50
CA GLU A 17 -7.69 13.28 -3.57
C GLU A 17 -6.66 12.19 -3.91
N GLN A 18 -5.38 12.55 -4.01
CA GLN A 18 -4.28 11.61 -4.22
C GLN A 18 -4.17 10.59 -3.09
N VAL A 19 -4.27 11.02 -1.82
CA VAL A 19 -4.24 10.11 -0.66
C VAL A 19 -5.49 9.22 -0.63
N ALA A 20 -6.66 9.73 -1.01
CA ALA A 20 -7.87 8.93 -1.11
C ALA A 20 -7.73 7.84 -2.19
N ALA A 21 -7.16 8.17 -3.35
CA ALA A 21 -6.87 7.22 -4.42
C ALA A 21 -5.85 6.15 -3.96
N LEU A 22 -4.76 6.56 -3.33
CA LEU A 22 -3.75 5.63 -2.81
C LEU A 22 -4.32 4.70 -1.73
N LYS A 23 -5.21 5.20 -0.86
CA LYS A 23 -5.92 4.38 0.12
C LYS A 23 -6.83 3.36 -0.55
N HIS A 24 -7.51 3.72 -1.65
CA HIS A 24 -8.35 2.80 -2.41
C HIS A 24 -7.54 1.73 -3.14
N ASP A 25 -6.46 2.13 -3.82
CA ASP A 25 -5.70 1.26 -4.71
C ASP A 25 -4.67 0.39 -3.99
N LEU A 26 -4.03 0.93 -2.95
CA LEU A 26 -3.01 0.22 -2.18
C LEU A 26 -3.56 -0.17 -0.80
N GLY A 27 -4.00 0.79 0.00
CA GLY A 27 -4.35 0.56 1.40
C GLY A 27 -5.47 -0.49 1.60
N LYS A 28 -6.45 -0.53 0.69
CA LYS A 28 -7.54 -1.52 0.75
C LYS A 28 -7.04 -2.94 0.46
N TYR A 29 -6.14 -3.10 -0.49
CA TYR A 29 -5.82 -4.40 -1.07
C TYR A 29 -4.51 -5.03 -0.59
N VAL A 30 -3.59 -4.24 -0.03
CA VAL A 30 -2.28 -4.71 0.45
C VAL A 30 -2.35 -5.76 1.56
N ALA A 31 -3.52 -5.94 2.18
CA ALA A 31 -3.80 -6.98 3.17
C ALA A 31 -5.27 -7.40 3.11
N TRP A 32 -5.80 -7.64 1.91
CA TRP A 32 -7.21 -8.00 1.72
C TRP A 32 -7.48 -9.46 2.10
N THR A 33 -6.66 -10.38 1.60
CA THR A 33 -6.83 -11.82 1.78
C THR A 33 -6.20 -12.26 3.09
N SER A 34 -4.94 -11.87 3.29
CA SER A 34 -4.11 -12.28 4.44
C SER A 34 -4.65 -11.79 5.78
N ALA A 35 -5.37 -10.66 5.81
CA ALA A 35 -5.99 -10.15 7.03
C ALA A 35 -7.24 -10.94 7.47
N ASN A 36 -7.78 -11.83 6.63
CA ASN A 36 -8.91 -12.70 6.99
C ASN A 36 -8.45 -14.09 7.47
N LEU A 37 -7.15 -14.36 7.46
CA LEU A 37 -6.61 -15.62 7.98
C LEU A 37 -6.54 -15.58 9.51
N ASP A 38 -6.67 -16.75 10.13
CA ASP A 38 -6.49 -16.90 11.58
C ASP A 38 -5.09 -16.49 12.02
N ASP A 39 -4.98 -15.89 13.21
CA ASP A 39 -3.68 -15.48 13.76
C ASP A 39 -2.67 -16.62 13.83
N ALA A 40 -3.14 -17.85 14.03
CA ALA A 40 -2.31 -19.04 14.06
C ALA A 40 -1.50 -19.28 12.79
N VAL A 41 -1.93 -18.82 11.60
CA VAL A 41 -1.14 -19.00 10.36
C VAL A 41 0.09 -18.10 10.32
N TRP A 42 0.10 -17.04 11.12
CA TRP A 42 1.22 -16.12 11.26
C TRP A 42 2.27 -16.64 12.25
N ASP A 43 2.00 -17.76 12.93
CA ASP A 43 2.90 -18.41 13.87
C ASP A 43 3.19 -19.86 13.43
N GLY A 44 4.39 -20.37 13.76
CA GLY A 44 4.79 -21.74 13.37
C GLY A 44 5.22 -21.89 11.90
N PRO A 45 5.12 -23.09 11.30
CA PRO A 45 5.53 -23.35 9.91
C PRO A 45 4.66 -22.57 8.91
N VAL A 46 5.28 -22.02 7.85
CA VAL A 46 4.55 -21.28 6.80
C VAL A 46 3.66 -22.22 6.01
N ALA A 47 2.35 -22.08 6.21
CA ALA A 47 1.34 -22.79 5.44
C ALA A 47 1.21 -22.25 4.01
N GLU A 48 0.79 -23.11 3.09
CA GLU A 48 0.55 -22.72 1.68
C GLU A 48 -0.52 -21.64 1.54
N GLU A 49 -1.52 -21.66 2.43
CA GLU A 49 -2.59 -20.67 2.49
C GLU A 49 -2.05 -19.25 2.74
N LEU A 50 -1.09 -19.10 3.66
CA LEU A 50 -0.46 -17.81 3.93
C LEU A 50 0.30 -17.31 2.69
N ILE A 51 1.07 -18.19 2.03
CA ILE A 51 1.81 -17.81 0.80
C ILE A 51 0.83 -17.37 -0.29
N THR A 52 -0.24 -18.13 -0.49
CA THR A 52 -1.27 -17.82 -1.49
C THR A 52 -1.91 -16.47 -1.21
N ALA A 53 -2.27 -16.20 0.05
CA ALA A 53 -2.85 -14.93 0.45
C ALA A 53 -1.87 -13.76 0.29
N LEU A 54 -0.59 -13.94 0.67
CA LEU A 54 0.44 -12.92 0.50
C LEU A 54 0.74 -12.64 -0.97
N ARG A 55 0.76 -13.66 -1.83
CA ARG A 55 0.88 -13.47 -3.29
C ARG A 55 -0.28 -12.64 -3.84
N ALA A 56 -1.52 -12.99 -3.47
CA ALA A 56 -2.69 -12.25 -3.90
C ALA A 56 -2.66 -10.79 -3.44
N ASP A 57 -2.23 -10.54 -2.20
CA ASP A 57 -2.23 -9.20 -1.62
C ASP A 57 -1.05 -8.34 -2.09
N LEU A 58 0.12 -8.93 -2.36
CA LEU A 58 1.37 -8.18 -2.60
C LEU A 58 1.84 -8.20 -4.06
N LEU A 59 1.66 -9.32 -4.77
CA LEU A 59 2.03 -9.46 -6.20
C LEU A 59 0.87 -9.15 -7.12
N GLU A 60 -0.36 -9.25 -6.60
CA GLU A 60 -1.59 -9.06 -7.36
C GLU A 60 -2.54 -8.08 -6.67
N THR A 61 -1.97 -7.10 -5.96
CA THR A 61 -2.67 -6.09 -5.15
C THR A 61 -3.80 -5.42 -5.95
N ARG A 62 -3.57 -5.10 -7.22
CA ARG A 62 -4.61 -4.60 -8.14
C ARG A 62 -4.68 -5.48 -9.39
N LYS A 63 -5.92 -5.81 -9.79
CA LYS A 63 -6.22 -6.68 -10.93
C LYS A 63 -7.13 -5.93 -11.91
N HIS A 64 -6.68 -5.83 -13.16
CA HIS A 64 -7.47 -5.27 -14.26
C HIS A 64 -7.38 -6.19 -15.48
N GLY A 65 -8.43 -6.99 -15.73
CA GLY A 65 -8.41 -8.01 -16.77
C GLY A 65 -7.27 -9.01 -16.53
N ASP A 66 -6.33 -9.11 -17.48
CA ASP A 66 -5.15 -9.96 -17.37
C ASP A 66 -3.97 -9.29 -16.66
N ARG A 67 -4.02 -7.97 -16.45
CA ARG A 67 -2.95 -7.24 -15.75
C ARG A 67 -3.04 -7.48 -14.24
N ARG A 68 -1.88 -7.72 -13.63
CA ARG A 68 -1.65 -7.78 -12.19
C ARG A 68 -0.62 -6.72 -11.86
N GLU A 69 -0.89 -5.95 -10.80
CA GLU A 69 0.03 -4.94 -10.31
C GLU A 69 0.35 -5.26 -8.84
N ALA A 70 1.64 -5.29 -8.54
CA ALA A 70 2.15 -5.47 -7.20
C ALA A 70 2.02 -4.20 -6.38
N ALA A 71 2.09 -4.34 -5.05
CA ALA A 71 1.95 -3.23 -4.11
C ALA A 71 2.96 -2.09 -4.38
N TRP A 72 4.20 -2.44 -4.72
CA TRP A 72 5.26 -1.47 -5.03
C TRP A 72 5.07 -0.78 -6.37
N GLU A 73 4.52 -1.46 -7.38
CA GLU A 73 4.20 -0.84 -8.67
C GLU A 73 3.09 0.20 -8.51
N ILE A 74 2.07 -0.11 -7.69
CA ILE A 74 0.99 0.82 -7.36
C ILE A 74 1.56 2.04 -6.62
N TRP A 75 2.37 1.82 -5.58
CA TRP A 75 3.02 2.91 -4.87
C TRP A 75 3.84 3.80 -5.82
N GLN A 76 4.69 3.22 -6.66
CA GLN A 76 5.54 3.95 -7.60
C GLN A 76 4.72 4.80 -8.59
N ALA A 77 3.60 4.28 -9.09
CA ALA A 77 2.71 4.99 -9.99
C ALA A 77 2.07 6.23 -9.34
N HIS A 78 1.73 6.14 -8.05
CA HIS A 78 1.19 7.26 -7.27
C HIS A 78 2.28 8.22 -6.80
N GLU A 79 3.45 7.70 -6.39
CA GLU A 79 4.54 8.48 -5.79
C GLU A 79 5.05 9.60 -6.70
N ALA A 80 5.06 9.37 -8.03
CA ALA A 80 5.51 10.35 -9.00
C ALA A 80 4.67 11.65 -9.02
N ALA A 81 3.40 11.57 -8.59
CA ALA A 81 2.48 12.70 -8.55
C ALA A 81 2.42 13.39 -7.17
N LEU A 82 3.01 12.79 -6.13
CA LEU A 82 2.94 13.33 -4.77
C LEU A 82 3.80 14.60 -4.61
N PRO A 83 3.31 15.62 -3.88
CA PRO A 83 4.08 16.83 -3.60
C PRO A 83 5.35 16.53 -2.80
N ARG A 84 6.39 17.33 -3.05
CA ARG A 84 7.67 17.23 -2.33
C ARG A 84 7.90 18.48 -1.46
N PRO A 85 8.43 18.33 -0.23
CA PRO A 85 8.78 17.06 0.43
C PRO A 85 7.53 16.22 0.78
N LEU A 86 7.70 14.90 0.88
CA LEU A 86 6.60 14.01 1.27
C LEU A 86 6.20 14.27 2.72
N GLU A 87 4.90 14.18 3.01
CA GLU A 87 4.37 14.12 4.38
C GLU A 87 4.99 12.92 5.14
N PRO A 88 5.20 13.02 6.46
CA PRO A 88 5.78 11.94 7.26
C PRO A 88 5.04 10.60 7.10
N GLU A 89 3.71 10.64 7.02
CA GLU A 89 2.89 9.45 6.79
C GLU A 89 3.18 8.79 5.42
N LEU A 90 3.41 9.59 4.37
CA LEU A 90 3.76 9.08 3.03
C LEU A 90 5.18 8.52 2.99
N GLN A 91 6.13 9.11 3.73
CA GLN A 91 7.47 8.55 3.88
C GLN A 91 7.44 7.19 4.57
N ALA A 92 6.61 7.04 5.60
CA ALA A 92 6.40 5.77 6.29
C ALA A 92 5.74 4.72 5.38
N VAL A 93 4.76 5.11 4.55
CA VAL A 93 4.16 4.23 3.53
C VAL A 93 5.22 3.75 2.54
N GLY A 94 6.03 4.64 1.97
CA GLY A 94 7.09 4.25 1.04
C GLY A 94 8.11 3.28 1.67
N SER A 95 8.47 3.51 2.93
CA SER A 95 9.37 2.63 3.69
C SER A 95 8.77 1.23 3.92
N ALA A 96 7.48 1.16 4.26
CA ALA A 96 6.76 -0.10 4.43
C ALA A 96 6.60 -0.85 3.09
N VAL A 97 6.30 -0.16 2.01
CA VAL A 97 6.24 -0.74 0.66
C VAL A 97 7.59 -1.33 0.25
N ALA A 98 8.69 -0.61 0.49
CA ALA A 98 10.04 -1.10 0.21
C ALA A 98 10.44 -2.31 1.08
N GLN A 99 9.80 -2.53 2.24
CA GLN A 99 9.95 -3.77 3.00
C GLN A 99 9.22 -4.93 2.33
N LEU A 100 7.99 -4.69 1.84
CA LEU A 100 7.20 -5.69 1.13
C LEU A 100 7.82 -6.09 -0.22
N GLU A 101 8.42 -5.15 -0.94
CA GLU A 101 9.11 -5.43 -2.21
C GLU A 101 10.29 -6.39 -2.03
N ARG A 102 11.05 -6.25 -0.93
CA ARG A 102 12.20 -7.12 -0.62
C ARG A 102 11.83 -8.60 -0.46
N VAL A 103 10.57 -8.91 -0.13
CA VAL A 103 10.09 -10.30 -0.03
C VAL A 103 9.40 -10.80 -1.31
N GLY A 104 9.27 -9.95 -2.34
CA GLY A 104 8.57 -10.28 -3.58
C GLY A 104 9.12 -11.53 -4.27
N GLU A 105 10.44 -11.64 -4.38
CA GLU A 105 11.11 -12.80 -5.02
C GLU A 105 10.90 -14.10 -4.22
N ALA A 106 10.92 -14.02 -2.89
CA ALA A 106 10.65 -15.17 -2.04
C ALA A 106 9.20 -15.65 -2.22
N LEU A 107 8.25 -14.72 -2.34
CA LEU A 107 6.87 -15.05 -2.66
C LEU A 107 6.74 -15.66 -4.05
N LEU A 108 7.42 -15.12 -5.08
CA LEU A 108 7.39 -15.69 -6.44
C LEU A 108 7.93 -17.11 -6.49
N SER A 109 9.11 -17.35 -5.92
CA SER A 109 9.76 -18.66 -5.91
C SER A 109 9.16 -19.66 -4.91
N GLY A 110 8.34 -19.19 -3.96
CA GLY A 110 7.77 -20.04 -2.91
C GLY A 110 8.77 -20.38 -1.80
N ASP A 111 9.78 -19.53 -1.58
CA ASP A 111 10.77 -19.66 -0.52
C ASP A 111 10.12 -19.45 0.86
N ARG A 112 9.68 -20.57 1.45
CA ARG A 112 9.04 -20.59 2.77
C ARG A 112 9.97 -20.16 3.90
N GLU A 113 11.28 -20.36 3.76
CA GLU A 113 12.21 -20.01 4.81
C GLU A 113 12.33 -18.49 4.94
N THR A 114 12.50 -17.80 3.81
CA THR A 114 12.53 -16.34 3.79
C THR A 114 11.19 -15.76 4.22
N VAL A 115 10.06 -16.30 3.74
CA VAL A 115 8.73 -15.85 4.18
C VAL A 115 8.54 -16.06 5.68
N ALA A 116 9.00 -17.19 6.25
CA ALA A 116 8.92 -17.45 7.69
C ALA A 116 9.70 -16.40 8.50
N ARG A 117 10.91 -16.08 8.03
CA ARG A 117 11.80 -15.11 8.66
C ARG A 117 11.22 -13.69 8.63
N GLU A 118 10.58 -13.31 7.53
CA GLU A 118 10.08 -11.95 7.31
C GLU A 118 8.61 -11.74 7.67
N ARG A 119 7.85 -12.78 8.04
CA ARG A 119 6.39 -12.69 8.26
C ARG A 119 5.96 -11.57 9.19
N ALA A 120 6.73 -11.34 10.26
CA ALA A 120 6.42 -10.29 11.24
C ALA A 120 6.59 -8.90 10.60
N SER A 121 7.67 -8.71 9.85
CA SER A 121 7.93 -7.51 9.05
C SER A 121 6.84 -7.28 7.99
N ILE A 122 6.43 -8.34 7.28
CA ILE A 122 5.36 -8.28 6.27
C ILE A 122 4.06 -7.80 6.91
N ARG A 123 3.65 -8.46 8.00
CA ARG A 123 2.40 -8.13 8.71
C ARG A 123 2.43 -6.71 9.25
N ALA A 124 3.55 -6.29 9.83
CA ALA A 124 3.73 -4.93 10.33
C ALA A 124 3.65 -3.90 9.20
N ALA A 125 4.36 -4.11 8.08
CA ALA A 125 4.34 -3.20 6.94
C ALA A 125 2.93 -3.05 6.34
N GLN A 126 2.18 -4.15 6.20
CA GLN A 126 0.78 -4.12 5.78
C GLN A 126 -0.11 -3.27 6.71
N GLN A 127 0.06 -3.41 8.02
CA GLN A 127 -0.67 -2.63 9.02
C GLN A 127 -0.28 -1.15 8.98
N ASP A 128 1.01 -0.86 8.85
CA ASP A 128 1.54 0.49 8.79
C ASP A 128 1.02 1.24 7.57
N ILE A 129 1.04 0.65 6.37
CA ILE A 129 0.49 1.28 5.15
C ILE A 129 -0.96 1.72 5.38
N ARG A 130 -1.79 0.81 5.92
CA ARG A 130 -3.21 1.07 6.18
C ARG A 130 -3.41 2.15 7.23
N LEU A 131 -2.61 2.10 8.30
CA LEU A 131 -2.67 3.05 9.40
C LEU A 131 -2.28 4.46 8.95
N GLN A 132 -1.14 4.60 8.27
CA GLN A 132 -0.60 5.88 7.85
C GLN A 132 -1.48 6.56 6.80
N LEU A 133 -1.96 5.83 5.78
CA LEU A 133 -2.89 6.38 4.79
C LEU A 133 -4.21 6.85 5.43
N ARG A 134 -4.72 6.09 6.40
CA ARG A 134 -5.92 6.50 7.16
C ARG A 134 -5.67 7.74 8.00
N ASN A 135 -4.52 7.82 8.68
CA ASN A 135 -4.19 8.94 9.56
C ASN A 135 -4.01 10.22 8.74
N LEU A 136 -3.25 10.16 7.65
CA LEU A 136 -3.05 11.29 6.74
C LEU A 136 -4.37 11.78 6.15
N HIS A 137 -5.17 10.87 5.59
CA HIS A 137 -6.48 11.24 5.03
C HIS A 137 -7.39 11.93 6.05
N ARG A 138 -7.40 11.45 7.31
CA ARG A 138 -8.17 12.08 8.39
C ARG A 138 -7.61 13.45 8.78
N ARG A 139 -6.29 13.63 8.76
CA ARG A 139 -5.64 14.92 9.03
C ARG A 139 -6.02 15.94 7.95
N LEU A 140 -5.83 15.58 6.68
CA LEU A 140 -6.16 16.43 5.54
C LEU A 140 -7.65 16.81 5.48
N LEU A 141 -8.56 15.91 5.86
CA LEU A 141 -9.98 16.26 5.98
C LEU A 141 -10.22 17.34 7.05
N ARG A 142 -9.59 17.22 8.22
CA ARG A 142 -9.73 18.22 9.29
C ARG A 142 -9.10 19.57 8.94
N ASP A 143 -8.02 19.56 8.18
CA ASP A 143 -7.32 20.80 7.77
C ASP A 143 -8.05 21.54 6.64
N ARG A 144 -9.04 20.90 6.00
CA ARG A 144 -9.88 21.47 4.94
C ARG A 144 -11.15 22.15 5.49
N ASP A 145 -11.61 21.72 6.67
CA ASP A 145 -12.79 22.24 7.37
C ASP A 145 -12.45 23.52 8.17
#